data_AF-A0A925NFW7-F1
#
_entry.id   AF-A0A925NFW7-F1
#
_cell.length_a   1.000
_cell.length_b   1.000
_cell.length_c   1.000
_cell.angle_alpha   90.00
_cell.angle_beta   90.00
_cell.angle_gamma   90.00
#
_symmetry.space_group_name_H-M   'P 1'
#
loop_
_entity.id
_entity.type
_entity.pdbx_description
1 polymer ?
#
loop_
_entity_poly.entity_id
_entity_poly.type
_entity_poly.pdbx_seq_one_letter_code
_entity_poly.pdbx_strand_id
1 'polypeptide(L)'
;MESRLEPAALRLQLLGPLQVSRGAHPLALPSSRKVRALAAYLAMATHEVSRGHLCELLWDLPNDPRGELRWCLSKLRAVLDEPGHARVQANGDALRLDLTGCEVDVLQVSHTLQSGMASLDAGALRALAALFRGDFLQGLEIPRSAAYSAWLTAQRRRFRAGQVAVLERLALVLPAGSGEAIACIEAWLRLAPFDVRAHERLFEALAEGGRLREGDEHLAATAR
;
A
#
# COMPACT_ATOMS: atom_id res chain seq x y z
N MET A 1 -16.05 25.31 29.14
CA MET A 1 -14.68 24.98 28.71
C MET A 1 -14.79 23.95 27.63
N GLU A 2 -14.95 24.40 26.39
CA GLU A 2 -15.05 23.54 25.21
C GLU A 2 -13.71 22.86 25.01
N SER A 3 -13.68 21.54 25.25
CA SER A 3 -12.60 20.69 24.76
C SER A 3 -12.63 20.78 23.23
N ARG A 4 -11.71 21.56 22.65
CA ARG A 4 -11.39 21.45 21.23
C ARG A 4 -10.81 20.07 21.03
N LEU A 5 -11.67 19.11 20.70
CA LEU A 5 -11.26 17.81 20.18
C LEU A 5 -10.44 18.09 18.93
N GLU A 6 -9.13 17.86 18.99
CA GLU A 6 -8.28 17.77 17.80
C GLU A 6 -8.99 16.87 16.78
N PRO A 7 -9.19 17.31 15.53
CA PRO A 7 -9.90 16.51 14.53
C PRO A 7 -9.15 15.19 14.36
N ALA A 8 -9.87 14.08 14.57
CA ALA A 8 -9.26 12.75 14.51
C ALA A 8 -8.63 12.52 13.13
N ALA A 9 -7.37 12.10 13.10
CA ALA A 9 -6.59 11.93 11.88
C ALA A 9 -7.29 10.98 10.89
N LEU A 10 -7.29 11.36 9.60
CA LEU A 10 -7.80 10.53 8.53
C LEU A 10 -6.72 9.50 8.15
N ARG A 11 -7.04 8.22 8.26
CA ARG A 11 -6.14 7.13 7.87
C ARG A 11 -6.61 6.51 6.56
N LEU A 12 -5.71 6.42 5.59
CA LEU A 12 -5.92 5.73 4.33
C LEU A 12 -4.98 4.53 4.27
N GLN A 13 -5.55 3.35 4.09
CA GLN A 13 -4.79 2.13 4.03
C GLN A 13 -4.99 1.46 2.65
N LEU A 14 -3.94 1.47 1.83
CA LEU A 14 -3.94 1.06 0.43
C LEU A 14 -3.12 -0.22 0.19
N LEU A 15 -2.30 -0.66 1.14
CA LEU A 15 -1.51 -1.91 1.05
C LEU A 15 -2.36 -3.12 1.46
N GLY A 16 -3.26 -3.51 0.57
CA GLY A 16 -4.33 -4.48 0.78
C GLY A 16 -5.66 -3.96 0.21
N PRO A 17 -6.81 -4.47 0.67
CA PRO A 17 -8.09 -3.86 0.37
C PRO A 17 -8.14 -2.42 0.86
N LEU A 18 -8.63 -1.50 0.02
CA LEU A 18 -8.73 -0.07 0.36
C LEU A 18 -9.62 0.13 1.58
N GLN A 19 -9.06 0.71 2.63
CA GLN A 19 -9.77 1.11 3.84
C GLN A 19 -9.49 2.58 4.15
N VAL A 20 -10.51 3.28 4.62
CA VAL A 20 -10.40 4.66 5.09
C VAL A 20 -11.08 4.75 6.44
N SER A 21 -10.45 5.40 7.41
CA SER A 21 -11.01 5.64 8.74
C SER A 21 -10.69 7.04 9.22
N ARG A 22 -11.46 7.54 10.18
CA ARG A 22 -11.17 8.78 10.90
C ARG A 22 -11.05 8.45 12.38
N GLY A 23 -9.82 8.51 12.90
CA GLY A 23 -9.47 7.88 14.16
C GLY A 23 -9.86 6.39 14.17
N ALA A 24 -10.61 5.98 15.18
CA ALA A 24 -11.10 4.61 15.33
C ALA A 24 -12.33 4.26 14.46
N HIS A 25 -12.91 5.22 13.73
CA HIS A 25 -14.18 5.02 13.01
C HIS A 25 -13.94 4.73 11.52
N PRO A 26 -14.26 3.53 11.01
CA PRO A 26 -14.21 3.25 9.58
C PRO A 26 -15.18 4.14 8.80
N LEU A 27 -14.72 4.67 7.66
CA LEU A 27 -15.55 5.44 6.74
C LEU A 27 -16.01 4.55 5.58
N ALA A 28 -17.32 4.46 5.38
CA ALA A 28 -17.90 3.68 4.31
C ALA A 28 -17.63 4.35 2.94
N LEU A 29 -16.70 3.79 2.18
CA LEU A 29 -16.46 4.23 0.80
C LEU A 29 -17.58 3.75 -0.13
N PRO A 30 -18.02 4.59 -1.09
CA PRO A 30 -18.97 4.20 -2.13
C PRO A 30 -18.56 2.91 -2.83
N SER A 31 -19.53 2.08 -3.22
CA SER A 31 -19.29 0.80 -3.90
C SER A 31 -18.61 0.95 -5.26
N SER A 32 -18.67 2.15 -5.87
CA SER A 32 -18.02 2.45 -7.14
C SER A 32 -16.51 2.30 -7.06
N ARG A 33 -15.97 1.38 -7.88
CA ARG A 33 -14.51 1.15 -8.00
C ARG A 33 -13.78 2.40 -8.48
N LYS A 34 -14.38 3.19 -9.37
CA LYS A 34 -13.79 4.46 -9.88
C LYS A 34 -13.63 5.50 -8.78
N VAL A 35 -14.60 5.62 -7.87
CA VAL A 35 -14.51 6.53 -6.72
C VAL A 35 -13.35 6.12 -5.81
N ARG A 36 -13.27 4.84 -5.48
CA ARG A 36 -12.21 4.27 -4.64
C ARG A 36 -10.83 4.42 -5.27
N ALA A 37 -10.72 4.16 -6.58
CA ALA A 37 -9.49 4.32 -7.34
C ALA A 37 -9.05 5.78 -7.43
N LEU A 38 -9.99 6.71 -7.60
CA LEU A 38 -9.71 8.14 -7.59
C LEU A 38 -9.15 8.60 -6.24
N ALA A 39 -9.72 8.15 -5.12
CA ALA A 39 -9.18 8.46 -3.79
C ALA A 39 -7.75 7.96 -3.65
N ALA A 40 -7.50 6.69 -4.01
CA ALA A 40 -6.19 6.08 -3.92
C ALA A 40 -5.15 6.77 -4.81
N TYR A 41 -5.53 7.12 -6.04
CA TYR A 41 -4.67 7.82 -6.98
C TYR A 41 -4.29 9.21 -6.47
N LEU A 42 -5.27 10.01 -6.01
CA LEU A 42 -5.02 11.33 -5.46
C LEU A 42 -4.19 11.28 -4.18
N ALA A 43 -4.37 10.26 -3.33
CA ALA A 43 -3.58 10.06 -2.12
C ALA A 43 -2.09 9.75 -2.40
N MET A 44 -1.77 9.30 -3.61
CA MET A 44 -0.39 9.02 -4.04
C MET A 44 0.21 10.11 -4.90
N ALA A 45 -0.60 11.06 -5.38
CA ALA A 45 -0.13 12.12 -6.24
C ALA A 45 0.74 13.11 -5.44
N THR A 46 1.96 13.34 -5.91
CA THR A 46 2.89 14.33 -5.31
C THR A 46 2.60 15.76 -5.75
N HIS A 47 1.79 15.93 -6.79
CA HIS A 47 1.43 17.21 -7.39
C HIS A 47 -0.07 17.24 -7.72
N GLU A 48 -0.58 18.43 -8.02
CA GLU A 48 -1.92 18.60 -8.55
C GLU A 48 -2.09 17.84 -9.88
N VAL A 49 -3.24 17.19 -10.04
CA VAL A 49 -3.56 16.34 -11.19
C VAL A 49 -4.69 16.97 -11.98
N SER A 50 -4.56 17.07 -13.31
CA SER A 50 -5.63 17.62 -14.15
C SER A 50 -6.83 16.68 -14.23
N ARG A 51 -8.02 17.27 -14.42
CA ARG A 51 -9.25 16.49 -14.67
C ARG A 51 -9.14 15.68 -15.96
N GLY A 52 -8.49 16.23 -16.99
CA GLY A 52 -8.22 15.52 -18.25
C GLY A 52 -7.43 14.23 -18.03
N HIS A 53 -6.32 14.30 -17.30
CA HIS A 53 -5.50 13.13 -16.98
C HIS A 53 -6.28 12.09 -16.18
N LEU A 54 -7.07 12.50 -15.18
CA LEU A 54 -7.90 11.58 -14.42
C LEU A 54 -8.99 10.92 -15.27
N CYS A 55 -9.55 11.66 -16.24
CA CYS A 55 -10.49 11.14 -17.22
C CYS A 55 -9.84 10.03 -18.05
N GLU A 56 -8.68 10.30 -18.65
CA GLU A 56 -7.92 9.33 -19.45
C GLU A 56 -7.47 8.12 -18.64
N LEU A 57 -7.10 8.34 -17.37
CA LEU A 57 -6.65 7.27 -16.49
C LEU A 57 -7.76 6.26 -16.18
N LEU A 58 -8.94 6.73 -15.77
CA LEU A 58 -10.00 5.91 -15.17
C LEU A 58 -11.18 5.60 -16.12
N TRP A 59 -11.28 6.30 -17.25
CA TRP A 59 -12.36 6.15 -18.23
C TRP A 59 -11.82 5.96 -19.64
N ASP A 60 -12.34 4.95 -20.33
CA ASP A 60 -12.16 4.76 -21.76
C ASP A 60 -13.43 5.30 -22.45
N LEU A 61 -13.30 6.33 -23.28
CA LEU A 61 -14.42 7.10 -23.87
C LEU A 61 -15.36 6.18 -24.70
N PRO A 62 -16.69 6.38 -24.65
CA PRO A 62 -17.31 7.51 -25.37
C PRO A 62 -18.29 8.36 -24.55
N ASN A 63 -18.56 8.03 -23.28
CA ASN A 63 -19.55 8.71 -22.43
C ASN A 63 -18.88 9.71 -21.47
N ASP A 64 -19.51 10.89 -21.26
CA ASP A 64 -19.03 12.08 -20.51
C ASP A 64 -18.14 11.77 -19.28
N PRO A 65 -16.81 11.66 -19.46
CA PRO A 65 -15.90 11.31 -18.38
C PRO A 65 -15.79 12.43 -17.35
N ARG A 66 -15.95 13.69 -17.79
CA ARG A 66 -15.89 14.86 -16.91
C ARG A 66 -17.11 14.91 -15.99
N GLY A 67 -18.29 14.53 -16.47
CA GLY A 67 -19.51 14.33 -15.67
C GLY A 67 -19.33 13.24 -14.62
N GLU A 68 -18.84 12.06 -15.03
CA GLU A 68 -18.56 10.95 -14.10
C GLU A 68 -17.49 11.30 -13.06
N LEU A 69 -16.42 12.01 -13.46
CA LEU A 69 -15.41 12.52 -12.54
C LEU A 69 -16.01 13.50 -11.53
N ARG A 70 -16.86 14.42 -11.97
CA ARG A 70 -17.55 15.37 -11.07
C ARG A 70 -18.40 14.63 -10.04
N TRP A 71 -19.13 13.60 -10.47
CA TRP A 71 -19.89 12.74 -9.55
C TRP A 71 -18.96 12.02 -8.58
N CYS A 72 -17.85 11.44 -9.05
CA CYS A 72 -16.89 10.76 -8.18
C CYS A 72 -16.31 11.72 -7.13
N LEU A 73 -15.93 12.94 -7.52
CA LEU A 73 -15.42 13.96 -6.62
C LEU A 73 -16.47 14.38 -5.58
N SER A 74 -17.73 14.53 -5.98
CA SER A 74 -18.82 14.80 -5.02
C SER A 74 -18.94 13.69 -3.98
N LYS A 75 -18.85 12.43 -4.40
CA LYS A 75 -18.86 11.28 -3.47
C LYS A 75 -17.63 11.22 -2.58
N LEU A 76 -16.44 11.57 -3.08
CA LEU A 76 -15.24 11.65 -2.25
C LEU A 76 -15.31 12.76 -1.22
N ARG A 77 -15.75 13.95 -1.60
CA ARG A 77 -15.94 15.08 -0.67
C ARG A 77 -16.86 14.72 0.49
N ALA A 78 -17.97 14.05 0.19
CA ALA A 78 -18.92 13.61 1.22
C ALA A 78 -18.32 12.64 2.26
N VAL A 79 -17.23 11.93 1.91
CA VAL A 79 -16.56 10.98 2.80
C VAL A 79 -15.33 11.61 3.47
N LEU A 80 -14.51 12.32 2.71
CA LEU A 80 -13.18 12.75 3.15
C LEU A 80 -13.17 14.15 3.78
N ASP A 81 -14.04 15.06 3.32
CA ASP A 81 -14.03 16.42 3.83
C ASP A 81 -14.55 16.49 5.28
N GLU A 82 -14.17 17.55 5.97
CA GLU A 82 -14.61 17.89 7.32
C GLU A 82 -15.26 19.28 7.30
N PRO A 83 -16.18 19.57 8.24
CA PRO A 83 -16.67 20.93 8.44
C PRO A 83 -15.49 21.88 8.64
N GLY A 84 -15.33 22.85 7.73
CA GLY A 84 -14.23 23.83 7.77
C GLY A 84 -12.88 23.34 7.22
N HIS A 85 -12.77 22.09 6.75
CA HIS A 85 -11.55 21.56 6.15
C HIS A 85 -11.87 20.67 4.92
N ALA A 86 -11.83 21.29 3.74
CA ALA A 86 -12.00 20.58 2.47
C ALA A 86 -10.69 19.88 2.08
N ARG A 87 -10.71 18.55 2.05
CA ARG A 87 -9.56 17.73 1.68
C ARG A 87 -9.44 17.60 0.16
N VAL A 88 -10.56 17.42 -0.55
CA VAL A 88 -10.55 17.34 -2.03
C VAL A 88 -10.59 18.73 -2.64
N GLN A 89 -9.41 19.30 -2.85
CA GLN A 89 -9.20 20.66 -3.31
C GLN A 89 -9.18 20.71 -4.85
N ALA A 90 -9.79 21.76 -5.40
CA ALA A 90 -9.84 22.00 -6.83
C ALA A 90 -9.39 23.43 -7.12
N ASN A 91 -8.45 23.60 -8.04
CA ASN A 91 -8.00 24.88 -8.55
C ASN A 91 -8.17 24.87 -10.07
N GLY A 92 -9.30 25.39 -10.56
CA GLY A 92 -9.68 25.26 -11.97
C GLY A 92 -9.80 23.80 -12.41
N ASP A 93 -8.95 23.38 -13.36
CA ASP A 93 -8.90 22.00 -13.88
C ASP A 93 -7.99 21.09 -13.04
N ALA A 94 -7.19 21.63 -12.11
CA ALA A 94 -6.31 20.87 -11.24
C ALA A 94 -7.03 20.39 -9.97
N LEU A 95 -6.69 19.18 -9.53
CA LEU A 95 -7.23 18.50 -8.36
C LEU A 95 -6.09 17.99 -7.47
N ARG A 96 -6.27 18.08 -6.16
CA ARG A 96 -5.39 17.44 -5.18
C ARG A 96 -6.18 16.95 -3.98
N LEU A 97 -5.62 15.98 -3.28
CA LEU A 97 -6.08 15.57 -1.97
C LEU A 97 -5.12 16.15 -0.92
N ASP A 98 -5.64 16.98 -0.04
CA ASP A 98 -4.91 17.48 1.12
C ASP A 98 -4.75 16.37 2.16
N LEU A 99 -3.50 15.95 2.34
CA LEU A 99 -3.10 14.89 3.25
C LEU A 99 -2.53 15.43 4.56
N THR A 100 -2.67 16.73 4.83
CA THR A 100 -2.25 17.32 6.10
C THR A 100 -2.98 16.63 7.25
N GLY A 101 -2.20 16.11 8.21
CA GLY A 101 -2.73 15.33 9.34
C GLY A 101 -3.31 13.96 8.97
N CYS A 102 -3.06 13.47 7.75
CA CYS A 102 -3.46 12.12 7.33
C CYS A 102 -2.34 11.10 7.57
N GLU A 103 -2.74 9.87 7.87
CA GLU A 103 -1.86 8.71 7.89
C GLU A 103 -2.12 7.88 6.63
N VAL A 104 -1.12 7.75 5.75
CA VAL A 104 -1.25 7.02 4.49
C VAL A 104 -0.17 5.96 4.41
N ASP A 105 -0.56 4.68 4.49
CA ASP A 105 0.37 3.55 4.64
C ASP A 105 1.41 3.49 3.49
N VAL A 106 0.98 3.76 2.26
CA VAL A 106 1.88 3.80 1.09
C VAL A 106 2.88 4.95 1.13
N LEU A 107 2.54 6.09 1.72
CA LEU A 107 3.46 7.21 1.86
C LEU A 107 4.48 6.93 2.96
N GLN A 108 4.03 6.35 4.07
CA GLN A 108 4.91 5.89 5.15
C GLN A 108 5.93 4.86 4.63
N VAL A 109 5.47 3.82 3.93
CA VAL A 109 6.35 2.82 3.32
C VAL A 109 7.31 3.45 2.31
N SER A 110 6.79 4.30 1.40
CA SER A 110 7.64 4.92 0.37
C SER A 110 8.73 5.79 1.00
N HIS A 111 8.39 6.60 2.01
CA HIS A 111 9.35 7.43 2.73
C HIS A 111 10.41 6.58 3.44
N THR A 112 10.01 5.53 4.15
CA THR A 112 10.96 4.65 4.85
C THR A 112 11.89 3.90 3.90
N LEU A 113 11.38 3.41 2.77
CA LEU A 113 12.22 2.76 1.75
C LEU A 113 13.22 3.74 1.13
N GLN A 114 12.82 5.00 0.91
CA GLN A 114 13.68 6.01 0.31
C GLN A 114 14.75 6.54 1.28
N SER A 115 14.39 6.72 2.56
CA SER A 115 15.31 7.15 3.62
C SER A 115 16.22 6.02 4.12
N GLY A 116 15.92 4.78 3.76
CA GLY A 116 16.67 3.59 4.15
C GLY A 116 16.19 2.99 5.47
N MET A 117 16.45 1.68 5.63
CA MET A 117 16.00 0.87 6.77
C MET A 117 17.13 0.36 7.66
N ALA A 118 18.37 0.80 7.41
CA ALA A 118 19.56 0.29 8.11
C ALA A 118 19.52 0.56 9.62
N SER A 119 19.03 1.73 10.03
CA SER A 119 18.94 2.15 11.44
C SER A 119 17.66 1.72 12.15
N LEU A 120 16.72 1.07 11.46
CA LEU A 120 15.47 0.62 12.08
C LEU A 120 15.71 -0.61 12.93
N ASP A 121 15.15 -0.61 14.13
CA ASP A 121 15.09 -1.79 14.99
C ASP A 121 14.03 -2.78 14.51
N ALA A 122 14.02 -3.97 15.12
CA ALA A 122 13.05 -5.01 14.79
C ALA A 122 11.60 -4.58 15.07
N GLY A 123 11.34 -3.69 16.04
CA GLY A 123 10.00 -3.19 16.35
C GLY A 123 9.44 -2.32 15.22
N ALA A 124 10.24 -1.38 14.75
CA ALA A 124 9.90 -0.51 13.63
C ALA A 124 9.72 -1.30 12.32
N LEU A 125 10.58 -2.30 12.07
CA LEU A 125 10.46 -3.18 10.90
C LEU A 125 9.20 -4.05 10.95
N ARG A 126 8.82 -4.57 12.13
CA ARG A 126 7.53 -5.28 12.32
C ARG A 126 6.35 -4.37 12.03
N ALA A 127 6.36 -3.14 12.57
CA ALA A 127 5.30 -2.17 12.33
C ALA A 127 5.17 -1.85 10.83
N LEU A 128 6.30 -1.70 10.13
CA LEU A 128 6.33 -1.48 8.69
C LEU A 128 5.81 -2.68 7.89
N ALA A 129 6.22 -3.91 8.27
CA ALA A 129 5.73 -5.14 7.65
C ALA A 129 4.22 -5.32 7.83
N ALA A 130 3.69 -4.95 9.00
CA ALA A 130 2.26 -5.05 9.33
C ALA A 130 1.37 -4.09 8.51
N LEU A 131 1.95 -3.06 7.88
CA LEU A 131 1.20 -2.21 6.94
C LEU A 131 0.74 -2.97 5.70
N PHE A 132 1.49 -4.00 5.28
CA PHE A 132 1.16 -4.85 4.14
C PHE A 132 0.12 -5.90 4.52
N ARG A 133 -1.16 -5.59 4.31
CA ARG A 133 -2.30 -6.50 4.54
C ARG A 133 -2.67 -7.31 3.28
N GLY A 134 -2.01 -7.03 2.16
CA GLY A 134 -2.21 -7.67 0.87
C GLY A 134 -1.54 -6.87 -0.25
N ASP A 135 -1.82 -7.24 -1.50
CA ASP A 135 -1.36 -6.47 -2.65
C ASP A 135 -1.94 -5.04 -2.60
N PHE A 136 -1.18 -4.07 -3.10
CA PHE A 136 -1.66 -2.69 -3.24
C PHE A 136 -3.01 -2.63 -3.99
N LEU A 137 -4.01 -1.99 -3.35
CA LEU A 137 -5.40 -1.91 -3.80
C LEU A 137 -5.96 -3.26 -4.24
N GLN A 138 -5.80 -4.28 -3.40
CA GLN A 138 -6.29 -5.63 -3.65
C GLN A 138 -7.80 -5.61 -3.99
N GLY A 139 -8.15 -6.24 -5.11
CA GLY A 139 -9.54 -6.35 -5.58
C GLY A 139 -10.14 -5.08 -6.19
N LEU A 140 -9.33 -4.05 -6.47
CA LEU A 140 -9.78 -2.78 -7.04
C LEU A 140 -9.46 -2.65 -8.54
N GLU A 141 -9.69 -3.68 -9.33
CA GLU A 141 -9.54 -3.62 -10.78
C GLU A 141 -10.74 -2.89 -11.42
N ILE A 142 -10.47 -2.01 -12.38
CA ILE A 142 -11.52 -1.34 -13.17
C ILE A 142 -11.56 -2.00 -14.56
N PRO A 143 -12.66 -2.68 -14.93
CA PRO A 143 -12.80 -3.23 -16.27
C PRO A 143 -12.69 -2.14 -17.34
N ARG A 144 -12.08 -2.45 -18.48
CA ARG A 144 -11.96 -1.56 -19.65
C ARG A 144 -11.31 -0.20 -19.30
N SER A 145 -10.27 -0.22 -18.48
CA SER A 145 -9.44 0.95 -18.18
C SER A 145 -7.97 0.51 -18.24
N ALA A 146 -7.38 0.63 -19.44
CA ALA A 146 -6.03 0.16 -19.71
C ALA A 146 -4.97 1.00 -18.96
N ALA A 147 -5.13 2.33 -18.97
CA ALA A 147 -4.22 3.24 -18.27
C ALA A 147 -4.19 2.97 -16.76
N TYR A 148 -5.36 2.82 -16.12
CA TYR A 148 -5.44 2.45 -14.71
C TYR A 148 -4.85 1.07 -14.44
N SER A 149 -5.14 0.07 -15.28
CA SER A 149 -4.59 -1.29 -15.12
C SER A 149 -3.05 -1.31 -15.18
N ALA A 150 -2.47 -0.52 -16.09
CA ALA A 150 -1.02 -0.37 -16.20
C ALA A 150 -0.43 0.31 -14.95
N TRP A 151 -1.03 1.41 -14.50
CA TRP A 151 -0.64 2.10 -13.26
C TRP A 151 -0.73 1.19 -12.04
N LEU A 152 -1.85 0.49 -11.85
CA LEU A 152 -2.07 -0.44 -10.74
C LEU A 152 -1.03 -1.55 -10.73
N THR A 153 -0.75 -2.13 -11.91
CA THR A 153 0.30 -3.16 -12.07
C THR A 153 1.68 -2.64 -11.66
N ALA A 154 2.04 -1.44 -12.11
CA ALA A 154 3.32 -0.82 -11.75
C ALA A 154 3.42 -0.57 -10.24
N GLN A 155 2.37 -0.04 -9.61
CA GLN A 155 2.36 0.18 -8.16
C GLN A 155 2.41 -1.13 -7.36
N ARG A 156 1.66 -2.16 -7.76
CA ARG A 156 1.73 -3.48 -7.11
C ARG A 156 3.13 -4.08 -7.18
N ARG A 157 3.81 -4.00 -8.33
CA ARG A 157 5.21 -4.44 -8.46
C ARG A 157 6.12 -3.65 -7.52
N ARG A 158 6.00 -2.32 -7.48
CA ARG A 158 6.80 -1.45 -6.61
C ARG A 158 6.63 -1.79 -5.14
N PHE A 159 5.40 -1.90 -4.66
CA PHE A 159 5.13 -2.19 -3.24
C PHE A 159 5.44 -3.63 -2.86
N ARG A 160 5.30 -4.59 -3.77
CA ARG A 160 5.77 -5.97 -3.54
C ARG A 160 7.28 -6.03 -3.36
N ALA A 161 8.04 -5.34 -4.20
CA ALA A 161 9.50 -5.23 -4.03
C ALA A 161 9.86 -4.56 -2.69
N GLY A 162 9.11 -3.52 -2.31
CA GLY A 162 9.22 -2.90 -0.99
C GLY A 162 8.97 -3.87 0.17
N GLN A 163 7.88 -4.65 0.10
CA GLN A 163 7.54 -5.65 1.12
C GLN A 163 8.64 -6.71 1.26
N VAL A 164 9.19 -7.18 0.15
CA VAL A 164 10.35 -8.09 0.13
C VAL A 164 11.53 -7.47 0.88
N ALA A 165 11.90 -6.22 0.57
CA ALA A 165 13.01 -5.54 1.24
C ALA A 165 12.79 -5.38 2.75
N VAL A 166 11.55 -5.14 3.19
CA VAL A 166 11.20 -5.06 4.62
C VAL A 166 11.35 -6.43 5.29
N LEU A 167 10.84 -7.50 4.67
CA LEU A 167 10.93 -8.86 5.19
C LEU A 167 12.38 -9.37 5.23
N GLU A 168 13.16 -9.10 4.19
CA GLU A 168 14.60 -9.38 4.12
C GLU A 168 15.34 -8.69 5.28
N ARG A 169 15.09 -7.39 5.48
CA ARG A 169 15.73 -6.64 6.57
C ARG A 169 15.29 -7.16 7.94
N LEU A 170 14.01 -7.47 8.13
CA LEU A 170 13.48 -8.00 9.37
C LEU A 170 14.10 -9.37 9.71
N ALA A 171 14.18 -10.29 8.74
CA ALA A 171 14.82 -11.58 8.92
C ALA A 171 16.31 -11.48 9.26
N LEU A 172 17.00 -10.43 8.80
CA LEU A 172 18.41 -10.19 9.09
C LEU A 172 18.65 -9.67 10.52
N VAL A 173 17.75 -8.84 11.07
CA VAL A 173 17.93 -8.25 12.42
C VAL A 173 17.39 -9.14 13.53
N LEU A 174 16.52 -10.11 13.20
CA LEU A 174 16.00 -11.07 14.16
C LEU A 174 17.06 -12.13 14.50
N PRO A 175 16.98 -12.76 15.69
CA PRO A 175 17.84 -13.88 16.03
C PRO A 175 17.72 -14.96 14.97
N ALA A 176 18.87 -15.38 14.43
CA ALA A 176 18.90 -16.33 13.35
C ALA A 176 18.41 -17.71 13.84
N GLY A 177 17.71 -18.44 12.96
CA GLY A 177 16.97 -19.67 13.32
C GLY A 177 15.73 -19.48 14.20
N SER A 178 15.39 -18.26 14.64
CA SER A 178 14.13 -18.02 15.34
C SER A 178 12.93 -18.27 14.42
N GLY A 179 11.82 -18.75 15.00
CA GLY A 179 10.59 -19.00 14.23
C GLY A 179 10.06 -17.75 13.52
N GLU A 180 10.28 -16.57 14.09
CA GLU A 180 9.89 -15.31 13.45
C GLU A 180 10.76 -14.97 12.24
N ALA A 181 12.09 -15.17 12.34
CA ALA A 181 12.98 -14.97 11.19
C ALA A 181 12.62 -15.90 10.03
N ILE A 182 12.37 -17.19 10.33
CA ILE A 182 11.93 -18.18 9.36
C ILE A 182 10.60 -17.77 8.72
N ALA A 183 9.61 -17.35 9.51
CA ALA A 183 8.32 -16.88 8.99
C ALA A 183 8.45 -15.65 8.06
N CYS A 184 9.41 -14.75 8.34
CA CYS A 184 9.70 -13.62 7.46
C CYS A 184 10.29 -14.08 6.12
N ILE A 185 11.22 -15.05 6.14
CA ILE A 185 11.84 -15.61 4.93
C ILE A 185 10.81 -16.39 4.09
N GLU A 186 9.94 -17.17 4.73
CA GLU A 186 8.84 -17.85 4.04
C GLU A 186 7.85 -16.86 3.42
N ALA A 187 7.55 -15.75 4.11
CA ALA A 187 6.72 -14.69 3.57
C ALA A 187 7.39 -14.01 2.36
N TRP A 188 8.71 -13.81 2.40
CA TRP A 188 9.48 -13.32 1.26
C TRP A 188 9.39 -14.30 0.09
N LEU A 189 9.61 -15.60 0.30
CA LEU A 189 9.49 -16.62 -0.75
C LEU A 189 8.10 -16.70 -1.37
N ARG A 190 7.02 -16.45 -0.62
CA ARG A 190 5.67 -16.35 -1.21
C ARG A 190 5.52 -15.18 -2.18
N LEU A 191 6.27 -14.09 -1.98
CA LEU A 191 6.23 -12.90 -2.83
C LEU A 191 7.22 -12.99 -4.01
N ALA A 192 8.37 -13.63 -3.79
CA ALA A 192 9.44 -13.83 -4.75
C ALA A 192 9.94 -15.30 -4.72
N PRO A 193 9.18 -16.24 -5.31
CA PRO A 193 9.47 -17.68 -5.21
C PRO A 193 10.77 -18.15 -5.87
N PHE A 194 11.45 -17.27 -6.59
CA PHE A 194 12.68 -17.55 -7.32
C PHE A 194 13.85 -16.70 -6.82
N ASP A 195 13.70 -16.01 -5.68
CA ASP A 195 14.79 -15.24 -5.09
C ASP A 195 15.77 -16.18 -4.36
N VAL A 196 16.89 -16.47 -5.00
CA VAL A 196 17.93 -17.38 -4.49
C VAL A 196 18.38 -16.99 -3.08
N ARG A 197 18.47 -15.68 -2.79
CA ARG A 197 18.91 -15.16 -1.49
C ARG A 197 17.96 -15.59 -0.37
N ALA A 198 16.66 -15.65 -0.66
CA ALA A 198 15.67 -16.08 0.32
C ALA A 198 15.78 -17.59 0.60
N HIS A 199 16.03 -18.40 -0.43
CA HIS A 199 16.28 -19.84 -0.29
C HIS A 199 17.54 -20.12 0.53
N GLU A 200 18.65 -19.45 0.22
CA GLU A 200 19.91 -19.56 0.96
C GLU A 200 19.71 -19.18 2.43
N ARG A 201 19.04 -18.05 2.68
CA ARG A 201 18.77 -17.57 4.04
C ARG A 201 17.87 -18.53 4.82
N LEU A 202 16.88 -19.15 4.16
CA LEU A 202 16.03 -20.14 4.81
C LEU A 202 16.84 -21.38 5.20
N PHE A 203 17.70 -21.86 4.31
CA PHE A 203 18.58 -22.99 4.59
C PHE A 203 19.50 -22.70 5.78
N GLU A 204 20.17 -21.55 5.79
CA GLU A 204 21.04 -21.11 6.91
C GLU A 204 20.26 -21.06 8.23
N ALA A 205 19.08 -20.43 8.24
CA ALA A 205 18.27 -20.32 9.45
C ALA A 205 17.80 -21.69 9.97
N LEU A 206 17.45 -22.61 9.09
CA LEU A 206 17.09 -23.99 9.48
C LEU A 206 18.29 -24.76 10.01
N ALA A 207 19.47 -24.60 9.39
CA ALA A 207 20.70 -25.23 9.84
C ALA A 207 21.11 -24.80 11.25
N GLU A 208 21.07 -23.50 11.53
CA GLU A 208 21.36 -22.93 12.86
C GLU A 208 20.34 -23.37 13.91
N GLY A 209 19.09 -23.60 13.50
CA GLY A 209 18.04 -24.18 14.35
C GLY A 209 18.13 -25.70 14.53
N GLY A 210 19.16 -26.37 14.00
CA GLY A 210 19.31 -27.83 14.05
C GLY A 210 18.35 -28.61 13.15
N ARG A 211 17.64 -27.94 12.25
CA ARG A 211 16.61 -28.48 11.34
C ARG A 211 17.17 -28.76 9.93
N LEU A 212 18.40 -29.28 9.86
CA LEU A 212 19.14 -29.52 8.61
C LEU A 212 18.34 -30.34 7.58
N ARG A 213 17.62 -31.38 8.04
CA ARG A 213 16.78 -32.21 7.17
C ARG A 213 15.70 -31.39 6.44
N GLU A 214 15.08 -30.43 7.12
CA GLU A 214 14.06 -29.56 6.51
C GLU A 214 14.70 -28.59 5.51
N GLY A 215 15.94 -28.16 5.77
CA GLY A 215 16.73 -27.37 4.81
C GLY A 215 17.04 -28.15 3.53
N ASP A 216 17.47 -29.41 3.64
CA ASP A 216 17.73 -30.28 2.49
C ASP A 216 16.46 -30.56 1.69
N GLU A 217 15.34 -30.84 2.37
CA GLU A 217 14.04 -31.03 1.73
C GLU A 217 13.59 -29.78 0.95
N HIS A 218 13.82 -28.59 1.52
CA HIS A 218 13.52 -27.32 0.85
C HIS A 218 14.32 -27.14 -0.44
N LEU A 219 15.65 -27.34 -0.41
CA LEU A 219 16.50 -27.25 -1.59
C LEU A 219 16.13 -28.28 -2.67
N ALA A 220 15.80 -29.51 -2.26
CA ALA A 220 15.39 -30.57 -3.18
C ALA A 220 14.02 -30.31 -3.85
N ALA A 221 13.16 -29.51 -3.21
CA ALA A 221 11.88 -29.09 -3.76
C ALA A 221 12.02 -27.92 -4.73
N THR A 222 13.00 -27.03 -4.53
CA THR A 222 13.17 -25.78 -5.30
C THR A 222 14.13 -25.91 -6.47
N ALA A 223 14.98 -26.94 -6.50
CA ALA A 223 15.89 -27.25 -7.61
C ALA A 223 15.22 -27.97 -8.80
N ARG A 224 13.90 -28.20 -8.77
CA ARG A 224 13.11 -28.85 -9.83
C ARG A 224 12.24 -27.86 -10.58
#